data_AF-A0A9D8RHZ8-F1
#
_entry.id   AF-A0A9D8RHZ8-F1
#
_cell.length_a   1.000
_cell.length_b   1.000
_cell.length_c   1.000
_cell.angle_alpha   90.00
_cell.angle_beta   90.00
_cell.angle_gamma   90.00
#
_symmetry.space_group_name_H-M   'P 1'
#
loop_
_entity.id
_entity.type
_entity.pdbx_description
1 polymer ?
#
loop_
_entity_poly.entity_id
_entity_poly.type
_entity_poly.pdbx_seq_one_letter_code
_entity_poly.pdbx_strand_id
1 'polypeptide(L)'
;MNEFIRVTDELPKISGRQKAAILLTELGMEPALRDKLYRLLKLTPEEQQKLRLAMEGLGPYNPENELHVKRENAVLEEFFSYGIKRGLWTEADKNRKVYIGNTPEAKIRNMVDDNPEGVAQILKSWLDG
;
A
#
# COMPACT_ATOMS: atom_id res chain seq x y z
N MET A 1 -6.77 10.27 -41.89
CA MET A 1 -6.89 10.92 -40.57
C MET A 1 -6.69 9.83 -39.54
N ASN A 2 -5.52 9.82 -38.89
CA ASN A 2 -5.18 8.78 -37.92
C ASN A 2 -6.02 8.98 -36.66
N GLU A 3 -6.82 7.98 -36.32
CA GLU A 3 -7.48 7.88 -35.02
C GLU A 3 -6.38 7.74 -33.95
N PHE A 4 -6.12 8.84 -33.25
CA PHE A 4 -5.36 8.83 -32.01
C PHE A 4 -6.16 8.00 -31.00
N ILE A 5 -5.78 6.75 -30.82
CA ILE A 5 -6.17 5.97 -29.65
C ILE A 5 -5.56 6.71 -28.45
N ARG A 6 -6.37 7.54 -27.77
CA ARG A 6 -6.08 7.97 -26.41
C ARG A 6 -6.16 6.71 -25.55
N VAL A 7 -5.04 6.00 -25.45
CA VAL A 7 -4.83 5.09 -24.33
C VAL A 7 -4.81 6.01 -23.12
N THR A 8 -5.94 6.13 -22.45
CA THR A 8 -6.00 6.74 -21.13
C THR A 8 -5.05 5.93 -20.27
N ASP A 9 -3.89 6.51 -19.97
CA ASP A 9 -2.93 6.15 -18.91
C ASP A 9 -3.57 6.18 -17.50
N GLU A 10 -4.89 6.01 -17.41
CA GLU A 10 -5.61 5.91 -16.16
C GLU A 10 -5.35 4.51 -15.61
N LEU A 11 -4.62 4.47 -14.50
CA LEU A 11 -4.48 3.26 -13.71
C LEU A 11 -5.87 2.64 -13.51
N PRO A 12 -6.07 1.34 -13.78
CA PRO A 12 -7.33 0.69 -13.51
C PRO A 12 -7.71 0.95 -12.05
N LYS A 13 -8.98 1.32 -11.81
CA LYS A 13 -9.49 1.71 -10.50
C LYS A 13 -9.08 0.66 -9.45
N ILE A 14 -8.12 1.01 -8.59
CA ILE A 14 -7.58 0.12 -7.56
C ILE A 14 -8.58 0.08 -6.41
N SER A 15 -9.18 -1.08 -6.15
CA SER A 15 -10.07 -1.26 -5.00
C SER A 15 -9.31 -1.12 -3.68
N GLY A 16 -9.98 -0.71 -2.60
CA GLY A 16 -9.33 -0.55 -1.30
C GLY A 16 -8.67 -1.84 -0.79
N ARG A 17 -9.23 -3.00 -1.11
CA ARG A 17 -8.60 -4.31 -0.85
C ARG A 17 -7.31 -4.53 -1.65
N GLN A 18 -7.27 -4.11 -2.91
CA GLN A 18 -6.03 -4.15 -3.71
C GLN A 18 -4.98 -3.17 -3.18
N LYS A 19 -5.38 -1.98 -2.71
CA LYS A 19 -4.46 -1.04 -2.05
C LYS A 19 -3.85 -1.63 -0.79
N ALA A 20 -4.70 -2.23 0.07
CA ALA A 20 -4.27 -2.93 1.27
C ALA A 20 -3.32 -4.09 0.93
N ALA A 21 -3.65 -4.89 -0.09
CA ALA A 21 -2.79 -5.99 -0.53
C ALA A 21 -1.43 -5.50 -1.03
N ILE A 22 -1.39 -4.43 -1.83
CA ILE A 22 -0.14 -3.82 -2.32
C ILE A 22 0.71 -3.38 -1.14
N LEU A 23 0.15 -2.59 -0.22
CA LEU A 23 0.89 -2.11 0.95
C LEU A 23 1.43 -3.27 1.82
N LEU A 24 0.64 -4.33 2.01
CA LEU A 24 1.06 -5.50 2.78
C LEU A 24 2.15 -6.33 2.08
N THR A 25 2.14 -6.38 0.75
CA THR A 25 3.22 -7.00 -0.02
C THR A 25 4.50 -6.17 0.09
N GLU A 26 4.39 -4.85 -0.03
CA GLU A 26 5.52 -3.91 0.13
C GLU A 26 6.16 -3.96 1.52
N LEU A 27 5.39 -4.26 2.58
CA LEU A 27 5.95 -4.47 3.92
C LEU A 27 6.90 -5.68 4.00
N GLY A 28 6.95 -6.49 2.95
CA GLY A 28 7.75 -7.68 2.86
C GLY A 28 7.40 -8.63 3.98
N MET A 29 6.12 -9.06 4.00
CA MET A 29 5.47 -10.09 4.86
C MET A 29 6.31 -10.66 6.02
N GLU A 30 6.86 -9.81 6.88
CA GLU A 30 7.44 -10.26 8.13
C GLU A 30 6.26 -10.76 8.95
N PRO A 31 6.20 -12.07 9.29
CA PRO A 31 4.98 -12.66 9.83
C PRO A 31 4.50 -11.96 11.09
N ALA A 32 5.42 -11.46 11.94
CA ALA A 32 5.05 -10.76 13.17
C ALA A 32 4.38 -9.41 12.89
N LEU A 33 4.92 -8.60 11.96
CA LEU A 33 4.29 -7.34 11.54
C LEU A 33 2.91 -7.54 10.90
N ARG A 34 2.77 -8.56 10.04
CA ARG A 34 1.48 -8.89 9.43
C ARG A 34 0.46 -9.29 10.50
N ASP A 35 0.85 -10.17 11.42
CA ASP A 35 -0.04 -10.63 12.49
C ASP A 35 -0.42 -9.49 13.43
N LYS A 36 0.51 -8.56 13.72
CA LYS A 36 0.25 -7.34 14.49
C LYS A 36 -0.80 -6.47 13.81
N LEU A 37 -0.66 -6.21 12.52
CA LEU A 37 -1.63 -5.45 11.74
C LEU A 37 -3.00 -6.15 11.69
N TYR A 38 -3.03 -7.47 11.48
CA TYR A 38 -4.29 -8.22 11.43
C TYR A 38 -5.04 -8.18 12.77
N ARG A 39 -4.31 -8.24 13.89
CA ARG A 39 -4.90 -8.07 15.23
C ARG A 39 -5.46 -6.66 15.43
N LEU A 40 -4.75 -5.63 15.01
CA LEU A 40 -5.21 -4.24 15.10
C LEU A 40 -6.43 -3.97 14.22
N LEU A 41 -6.47 -4.56 13.03
CA LEU A 41 -7.59 -4.46 12.09
C LEU A 41 -8.82 -5.25 12.55
N LYS A 42 -8.66 -6.23 13.45
CA LYS A 42 -9.70 -7.14 13.93
C LYS A 42 -10.44 -7.84 12.77
N LEU A 43 -9.71 -8.21 11.72
CA LEU A 43 -10.28 -8.87 10.56
C LEU A 43 -10.80 -10.26 10.92
N THR A 44 -12.00 -10.58 10.45
CA THR A 44 -12.55 -11.93 10.47
C THR A 44 -11.69 -12.88 9.62
N PRO A 45 -11.74 -14.20 9.86
CA PRO A 45 -11.02 -15.17 9.03
C PRO A 45 -11.35 -15.05 7.53
N GLU A 46 -12.60 -14.71 7.20
CA GLU A 46 -13.02 -14.51 5.81
C GLU A 46 -12.37 -13.28 5.18
N GLU A 47 -12.28 -12.16 5.91
CA GLU A 47 -11.61 -10.94 5.44
C GLU A 47 -10.11 -11.14 5.28
N GLN A 48 -9.48 -11.87 6.21
CA GLN A 48 -8.08 -12.26 6.08
C GLN A 48 -7.84 -13.11 4.83
N GLN A 49 -8.73 -14.07 4.54
CA GLN A 49 -8.65 -14.90 3.34
C GLN A 49 -8.83 -14.06 2.07
N LYS A 50 -9.81 -13.15 2.04
CA LYS A 50 -10.01 -12.24 0.90
C LYS A 50 -8.79 -11.35 0.64
N LEU A 51 -8.16 -10.86 1.71
CA LEU A 51 -6.96 -10.03 1.62
C LEU A 51 -5.75 -10.84 1.12
N ARG A 52 -5.59 -12.07 1.61
CA ARG A 52 -4.57 -13.00 1.13
C ARG A 52 -4.74 -13.31 -0.37
N LEU A 53 -5.96 -13.62 -0.81
CA LEU A 53 -6.24 -13.86 -2.23
C LEU A 53 -5.95 -12.62 -3.08
N ALA A 54 -6.23 -11.42 -2.56
CA ALA A 54 -5.88 -10.18 -3.24
C ALA A 54 -4.37 -10.02 -3.39
N MET A 55 -3.58 -10.35 -2.36
CA MET A 55 -2.11 -10.34 -2.44
C MET A 55 -1.58 -11.36 -3.46
N GLU A 56 -2.08 -12.59 -3.44
CA GLU A 56 -1.72 -13.63 -4.41
C GLU A 56 -2.07 -13.21 -5.85
N GLY A 57 -3.19 -12.51 -6.04
CA GLY A 57 -3.64 -11.98 -7.32
C GLY A 57 -2.84 -10.80 -7.88
N LEU A 58 -1.95 -10.17 -7.09
CA LEU A 58 -1.09 -9.08 -7.59
C LEU A 58 0.03 -9.58 -8.50
N GLY A 59 0.40 -10.86 -8.37
CA GLY A 59 1.58 -11.44 -9.03
C GLY A 59 2.90 -10.86 -8.50
N PRO A 60 4.05 -11.35 -9.00
CA PRO A 60 5.34 -10.79 -8.65
C PRO A 60 5.46 -9.33 -9.14
N TYR A 61 6.02 -8.48 -8.30
CA TYR A 61 6.40 -7.13 -8.71
C TYR A 61 7.43 -7.21 -9.86
N ASN A 62 7.27 -6.34 -10.85
CA ASN A 62 8.21 -6.20 -11.96
C ASN A 62 8.55 -4.71 -12.13
N PRO A 63 9.77 -4.28 -11.79
CA PRO A 63 10.17 -2.87 -11.92
C PRO A 63 10.28 -2.40 -13.38
N GLU A 64 10.36 -3.32 -14.34
CA GLU A 64 10.36 -2.99 -15.78
C GLU A 64 8.93 -2.82 -16.33
N ASN A 65 7.91 -3.22 -15.56
CA ASN A 65 6.52 -3.01 -15.92
C ASN A 65 6.03 -1.67 -15.36
N GLU A 66 5.92 -0.65 -16.23
CA GLU A 66 5.45 0.68 -15.85
C GLU A 66 4.09 0.69 -15.14
N LEU A 67 3.20 -0.25 -15.47
CA LEU A 67 1.89 -0.33 -14.82
C LEU A 67 2.02 -0.76 -13.35
N HIS A 68 2.94 -1.69 -13.05
CA HIS A 68 3.21 -2.12 -11.68
C HIS A 68 3.80 -0.96 -10.86
N VAL A 69 4.80 -0.29 -11.44
CA VAL A 69 5.45 0.88 -10.83
C VAL A 69 4.44 2.00 -10.56
N LYS A 70 3.63 2.38 -11.56
CA LYS A 70 2.60 3.43 -11.43
C LYS A 70 1.57 3.03 -10.36
N ARG A 71 1.10 1.78 -10.38
CA ARG A 71 0.10 1.25 -9.42
C ARG A 71 0.60 1.33 -7.98
N GLU A 72 1.82 0.87 -7.73
CA GLU A 72 2.38 0.81 -6.38
C GLU A 72 2.71 2.20 -5.85
N ASN A 73 3.33 3.05 -6.68
CA ASN A 73 3.56 4.45 -6.32
C ASN A 73 2.26 5.19 -5.98
N ALA A 74 1.17 4.96 -6.72
CA ALA A 74 -0.11 5.57 -6.41
C ALA A 74 -0.66 5.14 -5.04
N VAL A 75 -0.51 3.87 -4.67
CA VAL A 75 -0.92 3.36 -3.35
C VAL A 75 -0.06 3.97 -2.24
N LEU A 76 1.25 4.04 -2.43
CA LEU A 76 2.16 4.65 -1.45
C LEU A 76 1.89 6.14 -1.28
N GLU A 77 1.69 6.87 -2.37
CA GLU A 77 1.33 8.30 -2.31
C GLU A 77 0.01 8.54 -1.57
N GLU A 78 -1.01 7.71 -1.81
CA GLU A 78 -2.27 7.79 -1.08
C GLU A 78 -2.10 7.46 0.41
N PHE A 79 -1.33 6.42 0.72
CA PHE A 79 -0.99 6.03 2.10
C PHE A 79 -0.39 7.22 2.85
N PHE A 80 0.69 7.80 2.32
CA PHE A 80 1.36 8.95 2.94
C PHE A 80 0.42 10.15 3.06
N SER A 81 -0.30 10.49 1.99
CA SER A 81 -1.22 11.63 1.96
C SER A 81 -2.33 11.49 2.99
N TYR A 82 -2.87 10.28 3.17
CA TYR A 82 -3.88 10.01 4.19
C TYR A 82 -3.28 10.16 5.59
N GLY A 83 -2.12 9.56 5.84
CA GLY A 83 -1.48 9.62 7.15
C GLY A 83 -1.13 11.05 7.56
N ILE A 84 -0.67 11.89 6.63
CA ILE A 84 -0.40 13.31 6.87
C ILE A 84 -1.70 14.05 7.21
N LYS A 85 -2.78 13.84 6.44
CA LYS A 85 -4.10 14.45 6.71
C LYS A 85 -4.67 14.08 8.09
N ARG A 86 -4.31 12.91 8.61
CA ARG A 86 -4.72 12.43 9.94
C ARG A 86 -3.75 12.80 11.06
N GLY A 87 -2.66 13.50 10.75
CA GLY A 87 -1.62 13.85 11.73
C GLY A 87 -0.79 12.65 12.20
N LEU A 88 -0.82 11.54 11.46
CA LEU A 88 -0.01 10.34 11.76
C LEU A 88 1.46 10.56 11.38
N TRP A 89 1.70 11.35 10.33
CA TRP A 89 3.04 11.71 9.84
C TRP A 89 3.09 13.17 9.40
N THR A 90 4.30 13.69 9.24
CA THR A 90 4.58 15.00 8.64
C THR A 90 5.01 14.87 7.18
N GLU A 91 4.92 15.97 6.42
CA GLU A 91 5.54 16.06 5.08
C GLU A 91 7.06 15.82 5.14
N ALA A 92 7.70 16.17 6.26
CA ALA A 92 9.11 15.88 6.47
C ALA A 92 9.37 14.37 6.62
N ASP A 93 8.46 13.62 7.23
CA ASP A 93 8.55 12.15 7.33
C ASP A 93 8.41 11.50 5.96
N LYS A 94 7.49 12.00 5.12
CA LYS A 94 7.38 11.59 3.70
C LYS A 94 8.70 11.84 2.96
N ASN A 95 9.23 13.06 3.02
CA ASN A 95 10.43 13.46 2.26
C ASN A 95 11.73 12.80 2.77
N ARG A 96 11.95 12.70 4.09
CA ARG A 96 13.11 11.99 4.67
C ARG A 96 13.12 10.52 4.29
N LYS A 97 11.93 9.89 4.28
CA LYS A 97 11.79 8.47 4.02
C LYS A 97 11.78 8.16 2.51
N VAL A 98 11.52 9.14 1.64
CA VAL A 98 11.72 9.01 0.17
C VAL A 98 13.22 9.06 -0.21
N TYR A 99 14.05 9.87 0.46
CA TYR A 99 15.41 10.21 0.02
C TYR A 99 16.55 9.28 0.49
N ILE A 100 16.35 8.40 1.48
CA ILE A 100 17.40 7.48 1.93
C ILE A 100 17.40 6.25 1.01
N GLY A 101 18.56 5.89 0.44
CA GLY A 101 18.77 4.80 -0.52
C GLY A 101 18.47 3.36 -0.04
N ASN A 102 17.51 3.19 0.86
CA ASN A 102 16.92 1.90 1.22
C ASN A 102 15.79 1.56 0.24
N THR A 103 15.59 0.29 -0.03
CA THR A 103 14.51 -0.19 -0.91
C THR A 103 13.14 0.24 -0.36
N PRO A 104 12.11 0.44 -1.21
CA PRO A 104 10.75 0.83 -0.78
C PRO A 104 10.21 0.01 0.40
N GLU A 105 10.53 -1.28 0.45
CA GLU A 105 10.05 -2.24 1.44
C GLU A 105 10.61 -1.95 2.84
N ALA A 106 11.90 -1.62 2.95
CA ALA A 106 12.53 -1.29 4.23
C ALA A 106 11.98 0.02 4.82
N LYS A 107 11.50 0.93 3.96
CA LYS A 107 10.96 2.24 4.37
C LYS A 107 9.58 2.11 5.00
N ILE A 108 8.70 1.34 4.36
CA ILE A 108 7.32 1.14 4.83
C ILE A 108 7.33 0.27 6.10
N ARG A 109 8.26 -0.69 6.18
CA ARG A 109 8.48 -1.50 7.39
C ARG A 109 8.74 -0.64 8.63
N ASN A 110 9.71 0.28 8.54
CA ASN A 110 10.03 1.19 9.64
C ASN A 110 8.82 2.05 10.06
N MET A 111 7.92 2.38 9.12
CA MET A 111 6.70 3.14 9.46
C MET A 111 5.67 2.32 10.22
N VAL A 112 5.54 1.04 9.89
CA VAL A 112 4.68 0.13 10.67
C VAL A 112 5.28 -0.11 12.05
N ASP A 113 6.60 -0.19 12.17
CA ASP A 113 7.26 -0.30 13.46
C ASP A 113 7.05 0.96 14.31
N ASP A 114 7.20 2.15 13.72
CA ASP A 114 7.02 3.44 14.39
C ASP A 114 5.57 3.68 14.85
N ASN A 115 4.58 3.34 14.01
CA ASN A 115 3.16 3.61 14.29
C ASN A 115 2.22 2.56 13.64
N PRO A 116 2.14 1.35 14.21
CA PRO A 116 1.34 0.25 13.65
C PRO A 116 -0.16 0.54 13.73
N GLU A 117 -0.62 1.28 14.74
CA GLU A 117 -2.02 1.71 14.88
C GLU A 117 -2.42 2.67 13.75
N GLY A 118 -1.56 3.62 13.40
CA GLY A 118 -1.79 4.55 12.30
C GLY A 118 -1.91 3.83 10.96
N VAL A 119 -1.04 2.84 10.72
CA VAL A 119 -1.13 2.00 9.50
C VAL A 119 -2.41 1.18 9.50
N ALA A 120 -2.79 0.58 10.63
CA ALA A 120 -4.04 -0.15 10.74
C ALA A 120 -5.27 0.73 10.50
N GLN A 121 -5.27 1.99 10.93
CA GLN A 121 -6.37 2.93 10.65
C GLN A 121 -6.53 3.20 9.15
N ILE A 122 -5.42 3.38 8.42
CA ILE A 122 -5.44 3.60 6.98
C ILE A 122 -5.97 2.36 6.26
N LEU A 123 -5.39 1.20 6.57
CA LEU A 123 -5.81 -0.09 6.02
C LEU A 123 -7.31 -0.33 6.27
N LYS A 124 -7.79 -0.06 7.48
CA LYS A 124 -9.21 -0.17 7.80
C LYS A 124 -10.07 0.76 6.95
N SER A 125 -9.66 2.01 6.78
CA SER A 125 -10.41 2.98 5.96
C SER A 125 -10.53 2.56 4.49
N TRP A 126 -9.55 1.82 3.96
CA TRP A 126 -9.60 1.25 2.63
C TRP A 126 -10.42 -0.03 2.55
N LEU A 127 -10.45 -0.85 3.61
CA LEU A 127 -11.23 -2.08 3.64
C LEU A 127 -12.73 -1.82 3.83
N ASP A 128 -13.08 -0.74 4.55
CA ASP A 128 -14.46 -0.35 4.85
C ASP A 128 -15.13 0.49 3.74
N GLY A 129 -14.35 1.00 2.76
CA GLY A 129 -14.82 1.90 1.68
C GLY A 129 -14.95 1.21 0.32
#